data_AF-A0A0G2B2A7-F1
#
_entry.id   AF-A0A0G2B2A7-F1
#
_cell.length_a   1.000
_cell.length_b   1.000
_cell.length_c   1.000
_cell.angle_alpha   90.00
_cell.angle_beta   90.00
_cell.angle_gamma   90.00
#
_symmetry.space_group_name_H-M   'P 1'
#
loop_
_entity.id
_entity.type
_entity.pdbx_description
1 polymer ?
#
loop_
_entity_poly.entity_id
_entity_poly.type
_entity_poly.pdbx_seq_one_letter_code
_entity_poly.pdbx_strand_id
1 'polypeptide(L)'
;MGKKTSTFIYWAPRILSILFLLFLAAMSLDVFSMELNFWQTAVALFMHNIPVLILLVILIFSWKYEIVGGVAFILAGIFYIALVSMTALKTGFEWYYVAWAAQISGVAFFIGILFLIGWSKKKRMLQSNRTHTSPPEGKNGEGEVTSP
;
A
#
# COMPACT_ATOMS: atom_id res chain seq x y z
N MET A 1 7.98 29.47 1.84
CA MET A 1 8.20 28.12 1.28
C MET A 1 7.04 27.20 1.67
N GLY A 2 5.90 27.29 0.97
CA GLY A 2 4.66 26.61 1.37
C GLY A 2 4.11 25.77 0.21
N LYS A 3 3.43 24.66 0.55
CA LYS A 3 2.67 23.75 -0.35
C LYS A 3 3.40 22.57 -1.04
N LYS A 4 4.64 22.18 -0.68
CA LYS A 4 5.27 20.95 -1.25
C LYS A 4 5.07 19.66 -0.42
N THR A 5 4.80 19.78 0.88
CA THR A 5 4.73 18.62 1.79
C THR A 5 3.49 17.75 1.60
N SER A 6 2.37 18.32 1.14
CA SER A 6 1.17 17.54 0.80
C SER A 6 1.40 16.66 -0.43
N THR A 7 2.07 17.17 -1.46
CA THR A 7 2.36 16.43 -2.68
C THR A 7 3.32 15.28 -2.42
N PHE A 8 4.35 15.49 -1.59
CA PHE A 8 5.30 14.43 -1.24
C PHE A 8 4.62 13.23 -0.58
N ILE A 9 3.69 13.45 0.34
CA ILE A 9 2.97 12.36 1.04
C ILE A 9 2.02 11.60 0.11
N TYR A 10 1.52 12.24 -0.94
CA TYR A 10 0.72 11.58 -1.98
C TYR A 10 1.55 10.77 -2.97
N TRP A 11 2.74 11.28 -3.35
CA TRP A 11 3.59 10.65 -4.36
C TRP A 11 4.57 9.62 -3.79
N ALA A 12 5.05 9.81 -2.57
CA ALA A 12 5.96 8.88 -1.90
C ALA A 12 5.47 7.42 -1.90
N PRO A 13 4.23 7.08 -1.46
CA PRO A 13 3.75 5.70 -1.49
C PRO A 13 3.78 5.10 -2.89
N ARG A 14 3.48 5.90 -3.93
CA ARG A 14 3.39 5.43 -5.32
C ARG A 14 4.76 5.16 -5.91
N ILE A 15 5.68 6.12 -5.76
CA ILE A 15 7.07 5.97 -6.24
C ILE A 15 7.70 4.78 -5.53
N LEU A 16 7.51 4.67 -4.20
CA LEU A 16 8.07 3.57 -3.42
C LEU A 16 7.46 2.22 -3.81
N SER A 17 6.16 2.17 -4.11
CA SER A 17 5.53 0.97 -4.66
C SER A 17 6.13 0.58 -6.00
N ILE A 18 6.28 1.52 -6.94
CA ILE A 18 6.86 1.25 -8.26
C ILE A 18 8.29 0.70 -8.10
N LEU A 19 9.11 1.33 -7.26
CA LEU A 19 10.46 0.85 -6.96
C LEU A 19 10.46 -0.56 -6.36
N PHE A 20 9.55 -0.83 -5.43
CA PHE A 20 9.41 -2.15 -4.82
C PHE A 20 8.95 -3.21 -5.83
N LEU A 21 8.01 -2.89 -6.71
CA LEU A 21 7.56 -3.79 -7.78
C LEU A 21 8.70 -4.08 -8.77
N LEU A 22 9.50 -3.08 -9.13
CA LEU A 22 10.70 -3.27 -9.97
C LEU A 22 11.74 -4.15 -9.28
N PHE A 23 11.96 -3.95 -7.98
CA PHE A 23 12.84 -4.80 -7.19
C PHE A 23 12.35 -6.26 -7.17
N LEU A 24 11.06 -6.49 -6.93
CA LEU A 24 10.48 -7.83 -6.97
C LEU A 24 10.53 -8.44 -8.38
N ALA A 25 10.37 -7.63 -9.44
CA ALA A 25 10.53 -8.12 -10.80
C ALA A 25 11.98 -8.54 -11.08
N ALA A 26 12.96 -7.81 -10.56
CA ALA A 26 14.37 -8.16 -10.70
C ALA A 26 14.72 -9.50 -10.03
N MET A 27 14.01 -9.91 -8.98
CA MET A 27 14.17 -11.23 -8.36
C MET A 27 13.88 -12.37 -9.35
N SER A 28 13.04 -12.15 -10.38
CA SER A 28 12.77 -13.16 -11.42
C SER A 28 13.96 -13.42 -12.34
N LEU A 29 14.95 -12.51 -12.38
CA LEU A 29 16.14 -12.67 -13.20
C LEU A 29 17.03 -13.82 -12.75
N ASP A 30 16.83 -14.37 -11.55
CA ASP A 30 17.53 -15.57 -11.10
C ASP A 30 17.22 -16.78 -12.02
N VAL A 31 16.12 -16.76 -12.79
CA VAL A 31 15.82 -17.84 -13.72
C VAL A 31 16.83 -18.01 -14.86
N PHE A 32 17.61 -16.98 -15.15
CA PHE A 32 18.69 -17.05 -16.14
C PHE A 32 19.85 -17.95 -15.67
N SER A 33 19.96 -18.26 -14.38
CA SER A 33 20.99 -19.16 -13.84
C SER A 33 20.67 -20.65 -14.02
N MET A 34 19.42 -21.00 -14.37
CA MET A 34 18.93 -22.39 -14.42
C MET A 34 19.25 -23.15 -15.75
N GLU A 35 20.08 -22.60 -16.64
CA GLU A 35 20.46 -23.21 -17.93
C GLU A 35 19.27 -23.71 -18.79
N LEU A 36 18.13 -23.01 -18.71
CA LEU A 36 16.89 -23.37 -19.41
C LEU A 36 16.91 -22.97 -20.89
N ASN A 37 16.13 -23.68 -21.72
CA ASN A 37 15.93 -23.29 -23.11
C ASN A 37 15.17 -21.96 -23.21
N PHE A 38 15.31 -21.22 -24.33
CA PHE A 38 14.70 -19.91 -24.53
C PHE A 38 13.20 -19.83 -24.13
N TRP A 39 12.39 -20.78 -24.59
CA TRP A 39 10.96 -20.84 -24.26
C TRP A 39 10.69 -21.15 -22.78
N GLN A 40 11.51 -22.02 -22.18
CA GLN A 40 11.40 -22.36 -20.76
C GLN A 40 11.76 -21.15 -19.89
N THR A 41 12.82 -20.42 -20.23
CA THR A 41 13.21 -19.16 -19.57
C THR A 41 12.10 -18.12 -19.67
N ALA A 42 11.49 -17.95 -20.85
CA ALA A 42 10.39 -17.00 -21.03
C ALA A 42 9.16 -17.34 -20.16
N VAL A 43 8.75 -18.61 -20.14
CA VAL A 43 7.63 -19.07 -19.30
C VAL A 43 7.97 -18.96 -17.82
N ALA A 44 9.17 -19.35 -17.41
CA ALA A 44 9.59 -19.29 -16.03
C ALA A 44 9.70 -17.84 -15.53
N LEU A 45 10.20 -16.91 -16.35
CA LEU A 45 10.23 -15.48 -16.04
C LEU A 45 8.80 -14.93 -15.86
N PHE A 46 7.85 -15.33 -16.71
CA PHE A 46 6.44 -14.93 -16.57
C PHE A 46 5.84 -15.46 -15.27
N MET A 47 6.05 -16.74 -14.96
CA MET A 47 5.55 -17.39 -13.74
C MET A 47 6.13 -16.76 -12.47
N HIS A 48 7.44 -16.45 -12.45
CA HIS A 48 8.09 -15.78 -11.31
C HIS A 48 7.59 -14.34 -11.12
N ASN A 49 7.10 -13.68 -12.17
CA ASN A 49 6.58 -12.33 -12.09
C ASN A 49 5.07 -12.26 -11.78
N ILE A 50 4.34 -13.38 -11.71
CA ILE A 50 2.92 -13.40 -11.31
C ILE A 50 2.65 -12.62 -10.01
N PRO A 51 3.43 -12.80 -8.92
CA PRO A 51 3.24 -12.03 -7.69
C PRO A 51 3.34 -10.53 -7.91
N VAL A 52 4.28 -10.10 -8.77
CA VAL A 52 4.50 -8.68 -9.11
C VAL A 52 3.35 -8.14 -9.94
N LEU A 53 2.83 -8.91 -10.90
CA LEU A 53 1.69 -8.52 -11.72
C LEU A 53 0.43 -8.31 -10.87
N ILE A 54 0.20 -9.17 -9.86
CA ILE A 54 -0.91 -9.00 -8.90
C ILE A 54 -0.75 -7.69 -8.12
N LEU A 55 0.44 -7.43 -7.59
CA LEU A 55 0.74 -6.17 -6.88
C LEU A 55 0.63 -4.94 -7.80
N LEU A 56 0.96 -5.08 -9.08
CA LEU A 56 0.81 -4.03 -10.08
C LEU A 56 -0.65 -3.66 -10.29
N VAL A 57 -1.53 -4.65 -10.42
CA VAL A 57 -2.97 -4.42 -10.52
C VAL A 57 -3.49 -3.70 -9.27
N ILE A 58 -3.09 -4.15 -8.08
CA ILE A 58 -3.43 -3.49 -6.81
C ILE A 58 -2.96 -2.03 -6.78
N LEU A 59 -1.73 -1.76 -7.24
CA LEU A 59 -1.17 -0.41 -7.33
C LEU A 59 -1.96 0.47 -8.30
N ILE A 60 -2.41 -0.05 -9.43
CA ILE A 60 -3.25 0.68 -10.37
C ILE A 60 -4.60 1.04 -9.71
N PHE A 61 -5.23 0.10 -9.00
CA PHE A 61 -6.47 0.39 -8.26
C PHE A 61 -6.27 1.37 -7.11
N SER A 62 -5.09 1.35 -6.46
CA SER A 62 -4.79 2.22 -5.34
C SER A 62 -4.66 3.70 -5.73
N TRP A 63 -4.46 4.00 -7.02
CA TRP A 63 -4.48 5.37 -7.54
C TRP A 63 -5.83 6.06 -7.33
N LYS A 64 -6.93 5.31 -7.43
CA LYS A 64 -8.28 5.82 -7.14
C LYS A 64 -8.66 5.62 -5.67
N TYR A 65 -8.24 4.49 -5.08
CA TYR A 65 -8.58 4.09 -3.71
C TYR A 65 -7.33 3.82 -2.87
N GLU A 66 -6.77 4.85 -2.25
CA GLU A 66 -5.54 4.74 -1.46
C GLU A 66 -5.62 3.72 -0.32
N ILE A 67 -6.81 3.54 0.27
CA ILE A 67 -7.04 2.52 1.30
C ILE A 67 -6.83 1.09 0.77
N VAL A 68 -7.20 0.83 -0.49
CA VAL A 68 -7.03 -0.49 -1.10
C VAL A 68 -5.55 -0.81 -1.22
N GLY A 69 -4.72 0.15 -1.64
CA GLY A 69 -3.27 -0.02 -1.66
C GLY A 69 -2.70 -0.28 -0.27
N GLY A 70 -3.10 0.52 0.72
CA GLY A 70 -2.62 0.37 2.09
C GLY A 70 -2.93 -1.00 2.70
N VAL A 71 -4.19 -1.43 2.61
CA VAL A 71 -4.61 -2.74 3.13
C VAL A 71 -3.99 -3.88 2.33
N ALA A 72 -3.95 -3.79 1.01
CA ALA A 72 -3.43 -4.86 0.18
C ALA A 72 -1.91 -5.07 0.35
N PHE A 73 -1.11 -4.00 0.49
CA PHE A 73 0.34 -4.15 0.76
C PHE A 73 0.60 -4.74 2.16
N ILE A 74 -0.20 -4.39 3.16
CA ILE A 74 -0.11 -5.03 4.48
C ILE A 74 -0.50 -6.51 4.40
N LEU A 75 -1.61 -6.83 3.75
CA LEU A 75 -2.03 -8.22 3.58
C LEU A 75 -1.00 -9.03 2.78
N ALA A 76 -0.39 -8.45 1.76
CA ALA A 76 0.67 -9.08 0.98
C ALA A 76 1.91 -9.38 1.86
N GLY A 77 2.31 -8.45 2.74
CA GLY A 77 3.39 -8.67 3.70
C GLY A 77 3.07 -9.80 4.68
N ILE A 78 1.86 -9.81 5.27
CA ILE A 78 1.42 -10.89 6.18
C ILE A 78 1.38 -12.23 5.44
N PHE A 79 0.83 -12.25 4.22
CA PHE A 79 0.75 -13.44 3.41
C PHE A 79 2.14 -14.01 3.09
N TYR A 80 3.11 -13.14 2.76
CA TYR A 80 4.49 -13.56 2.53
C TYR A 80 5.13 -14.16 3.78
N ILE A 81 4.97 -13.54 4.95
CA ILE A 81 5.43 -14.10 6.23
C ILE A 81 4.81 -15.47 6.46
N ALA A 82 3.50 -15.61 6.27
CA ALA A 82 2.80 -16.88 6.46
C ALA A 82 3.34 -17.98 5.53
N LEU A 83 3.61 -17.66 4.26
CA LEU A 83 4.23 -18.60 3.31
C LEU A 83 5.63 -19.03 3.78
N VAL A 84 6.47 -18.07 4.18
CA VAL A 84 7.83 -18.36 4.67
C VAL A 84 7.78 -19.19 5.97
N SER A 85 6.88 -18.85 6.89
CA SER A 85 6.69 -19.62 8.14
C SER A 85 6.21 -21.04 7.87
N MET A 86 5.27 -21.24 6.93
CA MET A 86 4.84 -22.58 6.52
C MET A 86 6.00 -23.39 5.92
N THR A 87 6.86 -22.75 5.12
CA THR A 87 8.07 -23.40 4.57
C THR A 87 9.03 -23.77 5.70
N ALA A 88 9.34 -22.84 6.61
CA ALA A 88 10.23 -23.08 7.74
C ALA A 88 9.76 -24.23 8.64
N LEU A 89 8.44 -24.38 8.85
CA LEU A 89 7.88 -25.50 9.61
C LEU A 89 8.05 -26.85 8.90
N LYS A 90 8.09 -26.88 7.57
CA LYS A 90 8.22 -28.12 6.77
C LYS A 90 9.67 -28.55 6.56
N THR A 91 10.57 -27.60 6.30
CA THR A 91 11.97 -27.87 5.93
C THR A 91 12.96 -27.68 7.08
N GLY A 92 12.51 -27.17 8.23
CA GLY A 92 13.37 -26.78 9.35
C GLY A 92 13.56 -25.27 9.41
N PHE A 93 13.71 -24.75 10.63
CA PHE A 93 13.87 -23.32 10.88
C PHE A 93 15.33 -22.91 10.70
N GLU A 94 15.54 -21.93 9.83
CA GLU A 94 16.83 -21.31 9.55
C GLU A 94 16.72 -19.79 9.64
N TRP A 95 17.78 -19.14 10.13
CA TRP A 95 17.79 -17.68 10.34
C TRP A 95 17.59 -16.87 9.06
N TYR A 96 17.99 -17.41 7.90
CA TYR A 96 17.83 -16.70 6.63
C TYR A 96 16.36 -16.48 6.26
N TYR A 97 15.44 -17.37 6.67
CA TYR A 97 14.01 -17.19 6.42
C TYR A 97 13.48 -15.93 7.09
N VAL A 98 13.92 -15.65 8.32
CA VAL A 98 13.52 -14.45 9.07
C VAL A 98 14.09 -13.20 8.40
N ALA A 99 15.36 -13.22 8.01
CA ALA A 99 15.99 -12.08 7.34
C ALA A 99 15.28 -11.75 6.01
N TRP A 100 15.01 -12.76 5.18
CA TRP A 100 14.28 -12.60 3.92
C TRP A 100 12.84 -12.13 4.12
N ALA A 101 12.12 -12.74 5.07
CA ALA A 101 10.75 -12.34 5.41
C ALA A 101 10.70 -10.89 5.91
N ALA A 102 11.62 -10.51 6.78
CA ALA A 102 11.70 -9.16 7.32
C ALA A 102 12.01 -8.12 6.24
N GLN A 103 12.90 -8.43 5.29
CA GLN A 103 13.28 -7.49 4.24
C GLN A 103 12.12 -7.23 3.28
N ILE A 104 11.48 -8.28 2.74
CA ILE A 104 10.38 -8.12 1.77
C ILE A 104 9.12 -7.58 2.46
N SER A 105 8.73 -8.16 3.61
CA SER A 105 7.52 -7.75 4.32
C SER A 105 7.68 -6.39 4.98
N GLY A 106 8.88 -6.06 5.46
CA GLY A 106 9.17 -4.75 6.05
C GLY A 106 8.96 -3.62 5.05
N VAL A 107 9.46 -3.78 3.82
CA VAL A 107 9.23 -2.80 2.74
C VAL A 107 7.75 -2.73 2.36
N ALA A 108 7.07 -3.88 2.24
CA ALA A 108 5.64 -3.93 1.95
C ALA A 108 4.80 -3.23 3.04
N PHE A 109 5.08 -3.48 4.31
CA PHE A 109 4.41 -2.80 5.43
C PHE A 109 4.68 -1.31 5.43
N PHE A 110 5.93 -0.90 5.18
CA PHE A 110 6.28 0.51 5.12
C PHE A 110 5.49 1.24 4.02
N ILE A 111 5.38 0.64 2.84
CA ILE A 111 4.53 1.16 1.74
C ILE A 111 3.06 1.22 2.14
N GLY A 112 2.54 0.14 2.74
CA GLY A 112 1.14 0.04 3.17
C GLY A 112 0.76 1.11 4.20
N ILE A 113 1.63 1.33 5.20
CA ILE A 113 1.47 2.38 6.21
C ILE A 113 1.46 3.76 5.56
N LEU A 114 2.34 4.02 4.59
CA LEU A 114 2.38 5.28 3.86
C LEU A 114 1.07 5.56 3.10
N PHE A 115 0.48 4.54 2.47
CA PHE A 115 -0.84 4.64 1.84
C PHE A 115 -1.96 4.95 2.86
N LEU A 116 -1.94 4.31 4.04
CA LEU A 116 -2.91 4.57 5.10
C LEU A 116 -2.80 5.99 5.67
N ILE A 117 -1.58 6.52 5.79
CA ILE A 117 -1.34 7.91 6.19
C ILE A 117 -1.92 8.88 5.15
N GLY A 118 -1.69 8.62 3.86
CA GLY A 118 -2.26 9.40 2.75
C GLY A 118 -3.79 9.45 2.84
N TRP A 119 -4.42 8.27 2.99
CA TRP A 119 -5.87 8.15 3.12
C TRP A 119 -6.43 8.91 4.33
N SER A 120 -5.79 8.80 5.50
CA SER A 120 -6.23 9.47 6.72
C SER A 120 -6.19 11.00 6.60
N LYS A 121 -5.19 11.56 5.89
CA LYS A 121 -5.13 13.00 5.61
C LYS A 121 -6.23 13.45 4.65
N LYS A 122 -6.52 12.67 3.61
CA LYS A 122 -7.63 12.94 2.68
C LYS A 122 -8.98 12.94 3.40
N LYS A 123 -9.21 11.98 4.30
CA LYS A 123 -10.45 11.88 5.09
C LYS A 123 -10.65 13.09 6.01
N ARG A 124 -9.58 13.55 6.70
CA ARG A 124 -9.64 14.74 7.57
C ARG A 124 -9.97 16.02 6.81
N MET A 125 -9.43 16.21 5.61
CA MET A 125 -9.78 17.36 4.77
C MET A 125 -11.26 17.35 4.36
N LEU A 126 -11.80 16.18 4.00
CA LEU A 126 -13.21 16.04 3.63
C LEU A 126 -14.16 16.31 4.81
N GLN A 127 -13.76 15.99 6.04
CA GLN A 127 -14.56 16.26 7.25
C GLN A 127 -14.55 17.74 7.63
N SER A 128 -13.38 18.40 7.60
CA SER A 128 -13.26 19.84 7.87
C SER A 128 -14.07 20.68 6.88
N ASN A 129 -14.12 20.29 5.61
CA ASN A 129 -14.92 21.01 4.62
C ASN A 129 -16.43 20.84 4.86
N ARG A 130 -16.88 19.67 5.33
CA ARG A 130 -18.30 19.44 5.66
C ARG A 130 -18.78 20.28 6.84
N THR A 131 -17.94 20.49 7.86
CA THR A 131 -18.30 21.32 9.02
C THR A 131 -18.40 22.82 8.69
N HIS A 132 -17.77 23.30 7.61
CA HIS A 132 -17.88 24.69 7.16
C HIS A 132 -19.08 24.97 6.24
N THR A 133 -19.65 23.94 5.61
CA THR A 133 -20.80 24.08 4.70
C THR A 133 -22.15 23.76 5.36
N SER A 134 -22.16 23.37 6.63
CA SER A 134 -23.40 23.27 7.40
C SER A 134 -23.99 24.68 7.55
N PRO A 135 -25.25 24.92 7.15
CA PRO A 135 -25.91 26.19 7.44
C PRO A 135 -25.88 26.43 8.95
N PRO A 136 -25.66 27.66 9.44
CA PRO A 136 -25.86 27.96 10.85
C PRO A 136 -27.29 27.55 11.21
N GLU A 137 -27.42 26.60 12.13
CA GLU A 137 -28.70 26.20 12.71
C GLU A 137 -29.38 27.47 13.21
N GLY A 138 -30.55 27.76 12.65
CA GLY A 138 -31.19 29.07 12.68
C GLY A 138 -31.33 29.62 14.10
N LYS A 139 -30.65 30.75 14.36
CA LYS A 139 -31.05 31.68 15.42
C LYS A 139 -31.96 32.76 14.82
N ASN A 140 -33.23 32.43 14.61
CA ASN A 140 -34.30 33.41 14.41
C ASN A 140 -35.38 33.04 15.44
N GLY A 141 -35.41 33.66 16.63
CA GLY A 141 -36.19 34.87 16.93
C GLY A 141 -37.48 34.43 17.64
N GLU A 142 -37.98 34.97 18.74
CA GLU A 142 -37.78 36.23 19.45
C GLU A 142 -38.18 35.99 20.92
N GLY A 143 -37.42 36.57 21.85
CA GLY A 143 -37.95 36.88 23.17
C GLY A 143 -38.60 38.26 23.12
N GLU A 144 -39.60 38.44 23.98
CA GLU A 144 -40.00 39.72 24.58
C GLU A 144 -41.07 40.55 23.86
N VAL A 145 -42.34 40.40 24.27
CA VAL A 145 -43.20 41.55 24.58
C VAL A 145 -43.98 41.28 25.88
N THR A 146 -43.80 42.25 26.78
CA THR A 146 -44.25 42.50 28.15
C THR A 146 -45.76 42.38 28.46
N SER A 147 -46.04 42.18 29.76
CA SER A 147 -47.32 42.18 30.51
C SER A 147 -48.26 43.38 30.27
N PRO A 148 -49.52 43.33 30.77
CA PRO A 148 -49.82 43.63 32.19
C PRO A 148 -50.43 42.46 32.98
#